data_AF-A0A0K0DGK9-F1
#
_entry.id   AF-A0A0K0DGK9-F1
#
_cell.length_a   1.000
_cell.length_b   1.000
_cell.length_c   1.000
_cell.angle_alpha   90.00
_cell.angle_beta   90.00
_cell.angle_gamma   90.00
#
_symmetry.space_group_name_H-M   'P 1'
#
loop_
_entity.id
_entity.type
_entity.pdbx_description
1 polymer ?
#
loop_
_entity_poly.entity_id
_entity_poly.type
_entity_poly.pdbx_seq_one_letter_code
_entity_poly.pdbx_strand_id
1 'polypeptide(L)'
;LCSRSRLLYQSKKRGIVENDIILGEFAEKHLPTMEREDLLSYDKLINGEHMEWDLYYFMCGKKEPPEEVAASTVFKMVKKFIDEREIPKK
;
A
#
# COMPACT_ATOMS: atom_id res chain seq x y z
N LEU A 1 18.87 0.94 -0.27
CA LEU A 1 17.84 -0.11 -0.49
C LEU A 1 16.42 0.47 -0.59
N CYS A 2 16.03 1.46 0.22
CA CYS A 2 14.76 2.21 0.05
C CYS A 2 14.88 3.37 -0.95
N SER A 3 14.87 3.05 -2.26
CA SER A 3 14.76 4.07 -3.31
C SER A 3 13.30 4.23 -3.71
N ARG A 4 12.79 5.48 -3.75
CA ARG A 4 11.42 5.80 -4.17
C ARG A 4 11.10 5.21 -5.55
N SER A 5 12.04 5.29 -6.49
CA SER A 5 11.88 4.73 -7.84
C SER A 5 11.76 3.20 -7.83
N ARG A 6 12.50 2.52 -6.94
CA ARG A 6 12.39 1.06 -6.74
C ARG A 6 11.02 0.70 -6.16
N LEU A 7 10.57 1.43 -5.14
CA LEU A 7 9.26 1.20 -4.50
C LEU A 7 8.12 1.44 -5.47
N LEU A 8 8.20 2.50 -6.28
CA LEU A 8 7.22 2.77 -7.33
C LEU A 8 7.15 1.63 -8.36
N TYR A 9 8.30 1.14 -8.83
CA TYR A 9 8.34 0.02 -9.76
C TYR A 9 7.72 -1.24 -9.16
N GLN A 10 8.08 -1.60 -7.93
CA GLN A 10 7.52 -2.77 -7.23
C GLN A 10 6.01 -2.63 -6.96
N SER A 11 5.51 -1.40 -6.82
CA SER A 11 4.09 -1.14 -6.61
C SER A 11 3.26 -1.33 -7.89
N LYS A 12 3.90 -1.19 -9.06
CA LYS A 12 3.29 -1.38 -10.40
C LYS A 12 3.57 -2.76 -11.01
N LYS A 13 4.22 -3.66 -10.26
CA LYS A 13 4.65 -4.99 -10.67
C LYS A 13 4.28 -6.02 -9.60
N ARG A 14 2.99 -6.17 -9.39
CA ARG A 14 2.32 -7.11 -8.49
C ARG A 14 1.87 -8.31 -9.30
N GLY A 15 1.60 -9.43 -8.63
CA GLY A 15 1.12 -10.66 -9.25
C GLY A 15 -0.41 -10.69 -9.39
N ILE A 16 -1.14 -9.70 -8.88
CA ILE A 16 -2.55 -9.45 -9.21
C ILE A 16 -2.76 -7.99 -9.66
N VAL A 17 -3.64 -7.81 -10.64
CA VAL A 17 -3.92 -6.52 -11.29
C VAL A 17 -4.54 -5.52 -10.32
N GLU A 18 -5.36 -5.99 -9.39
CA GLU A 18 -6.00 -5.15 -8.38
C GLU A 18 -4.97 -4.43 -7.50
N ASN A 19 -3.92 -5.14 -7.07
CA ASN A 19 -2.85 -4.55 -6.28
C ASN A 19 -1.99 -3.60 -7.11
N ASP A 20 -1.73 -3.91 -8.39
CA ASP A 20 -1.01 -3.01 -9.30
C ASP A 20 -1.68 -1.65 -9.40
N ILE A 21 -3.01 -1.65 -9.57
CA ILE A 21 -3.79 -0.42 -9.69
C ILE A 21 -3.77 0.35 -8.37
N ILE A 22 -4.12 -0.31 -7.26
CA ILE A 22 -4.24 0.34 -5.95
C ILE A 22 -2.89 0.88 -5.48
N LEU A 23 -1.87 0.02 -5.41
CA LEU A 23 -0.55 0.37 -4.89
C LEU A 23 0.21 1.25 -5.87
N GLY A 24 0.05 1.06 -7.18
CA GLY A 24 0.66 1.90 -8.20
C GLY A 24 0.23 3.35 -8.06
N GLU A 25 -1.08 3.61 -8.01
CA GLU A 25 -1.60 4.97 -7.87
C GLU A 25 -1.28 5.60 -6.51
N PHE A 26 -1.37 4.81 -5.43
CA PHE A 26 -0.96 5.26 -4.10
C PHE A 26 0.53 5.67 -4.09
N ALA A 27 1.39 4.83 -4.66
CA ALA A 27 2.82 5.07 -4.71
C ALA A 27 3.18 6.34 -5.49
N GLU A 28 2.52 6.59 -6.63
CA GLU A 28 2.74 7.80 -7.43
C GLU A 28 2.43 9.08 -6.67
N LYS A 29 1.38 9.07 -5.84
CA LYS A 29 0.92 10.25 -5.10
C LYS A 29 1.67 10.46 -3.79
N HIS A 30 2.01 9.38 -3.08
CA HIS A 30 2.51 9.47 -1.70
C HIS A 30 4.01 9.21 -1.53
N LEU A 31 4.67 8.41 -2.37
CA LEU A 31 6.13 8.20 -2.24
C LEU A 31 6.96 9.49 -2.30
N PRO A 32 6.59 10.53 -3.09
CA PRO A 32 7.34 11.79 -3.12
C PRO A 32 7.32 12.55 -1.79
N THR A 33 6.23 12.42 -1.02
CA THR A 33 6.01 13.16 0.24
C THR A 33 6.37 12.37 1.49
N MET A 34 6.53 11.05 1.37
CA MET A 34 6.93 10.17 2.47
C MET A 34 8.37 10.42 2.93
N GLU A 35 8.53 10.42 4.26
CA GLU A 35 9.82 10.44 4.94
C GLU A 35 10.46 9.05 4.94
N ARG A 36 11.73 8.97 5.37
CA ARG A 36 12.50 7.71 5.32
C ARG A 36 11.84 6.57 6.10
N GLU A 37 11.24 6.86 7.26
CA GLU A 37 10.58 5.86 8.10
C GLU A 37 9.31 5.30 7.45
N ASP A 38 8.55 6.16 6.76
CA ASP A 38 7.39 5.74 5.98
C ASP A 38 7.81 4.90 4.78
N LEU A 39 8.88 5.29 4.08
CA LEU A 39 9.40 4.49 2.94
C LEU A 39 9.84 3.09 3.38
N LEU A 40 10.46 2.96 4.56
CA LEU A 40 10.85 1.67 5.13
C LEU A 40 9.62 0.85 5.54
N SER A 41 8.62 1.50 6.15
CA SER A 41 7.36 0.85 6.53
C SER A 41 6.58 0.39 5.30
N TYR A 42 6.59 1.18 4.22
CA TYR A 42 5.99 0.82 2.95
C TYR A 42 6.70 -0.36 2.28
N ASP A 43 8.05 -0.35 2.25
CA ASP A 43 8.85 -1.46 1.70
C ASP A 43 8.52 -2.77 2.42
N LYS A 44 8.41 -2.74 3.76
CA LYS A 44 7.99 -3.88 4.57
C LYS A 44 6.55 -4.32 4.28
N LEU A 45 5.63 -3.38 4.10
CA LEU A 45 4.23 -3.67 3.81
C LEU A 45 4.07 -4.41 2.47
N ILE A 46 4.72 -3.93 1.41
CA ILE A 46 4.51 -4.47 0.05
C ILE A 46 5.44 -5.65 -0.30
N ASN A 47 6.61 -5.75 0.33
CA ASN A 47 7.60 -6.81 0.10
C ASN A 47 7.74 -7.78 1.30
N GLY A 48 6.85 -7.65 2.30
CA GLY A 48 6.80 -8.55 3.44
C GLY A 48 6.25 -9.93 3.09
N GLU A 49 6.01 -10.75 4.10
CA GLU A 49 5.66 -12.17 3.96
C GLU A 49 4.17 -12.42 3.64
N HIS A 50 3.40 -11.38 3.31
CA HIS A 50 1.97 -11.52 3.05
C HIS A 50 1.69 -11.95 1.59
N MET A 51 0.76 -12.90 1.41
CA MET A 51 0.25 -13.23 0.08
C MET A 51 -0.48 -12.03 -0.54
N GLU A 52 -0.46 -11.92 -1.86
CA GLU A 52 -1.01 -10.75 -2.53
C GLU A 52 -2.52 -10.60 -2.39
N TRP A 53 -3.25 -11.72 -2.36
CA TRP A 53 -4.69 -11.72 -2.08
C TRP A 53 -4.99 -11.30 -0.64
N ASP A 54 -4.16 -11.70 0.33
CA ASP A 54 -4.30 -11.26 1.71
C ASP A 54 -4.08 -9.75 1.83
N LEU A 55 -3.02 -9.22 1.21
CA LEU A 55 -2.74 -7.80 1.18
C LEU A 55 -3.92 -7.01 0.57
N TYR A 56 -4.48 -7.51 -0.54
CA TYR A 56 -5.67 -6.94 -1.16
C TYR A 56 -6.87 -6.91 -0.20
N TYR A 57 -7.16 -8.03 0.47
CA TYR A 57 -8.30 -8.10 1.39
C TYR A 57 -8.13 -7.24 2.63
N PHE A 58 -6.89 -7.08 3.14
CA PHE A 58 -6.59 -6.16 4.22
C PHE A 58 -6.87 -4.72 3.80
N MET A 59 -6.37 -4.33 2.63
CA MET A 59 -6.55 -2.98 2.07
C MET A 59 -8.03 -2.65 1.82
N CYS A 60 -8.81 -3.62 1.32
CA CYS A 60 -10.25 -3.47 1.11
C CYS A 60 -11.11 -3.70 2.38
N GLY A 61 -10.51 -3.96 3.54
CA GLY A 61 -11.24 -4.21 4.78
C GLY A 61 -12.10 -5.49 4.78
N LYS A 62 -11.86 -6.41 3.84
CA LYS A 62 -12.57 -7.71 3.75
C LYS A 62 -12.01 -8.76 4.72
N LYS A 63 -10.79 -8.55 5.20
CA LYS A 63 -10.10 -9.40 6.18
C LYS A 63 -9.35 -8.53 7.17
N GLU A 64 -9.27 -8.96 8.43
CA GLU A 64 -8.47 -8.28 9.44
C GLU A 64 -6.98 -8.51 9.18
N PRO A 65 -6.18 -7.44 9.05
CA PRO A 65 -4.73 -7.56 8.93
C PRO A 65 -4.11 -8.03 10.25
N PRO A 66 -2.93 -8.68 10.21
CA PRO A 66 -2.11 -8.91 11.40
C PRO A 66 -1.83 -7.60 12.15
N GLU A 67 -1.60 -7.71 13.46
CA GLU A 67 -1.40 -6.54 14.34
C GLU A 67 -0.28 -5.61 13.84
N GLU A 68 0.81 -6.17 13.32
CA GLU A 68 1.94 -5.40 12.76
C GLU A 68 1.52 -4.55 11.54
N VAL A 69 0.69 -5.10 10.67
CA VAL A 69 0.17 -4.40 9.49
C VAL A 69 -0.87 -3.37 9.91
N ALA A 70 -1.76 -3.73 10.84
CA ALA A 70 -2.77 -2.82 11.38
C ALA A 70 -2.16 -1.61 12.09
N ALA A 71 -1.03 -1.81 12.79
CA ALA A 71 -0.31 -0.77 13.50
C ALA A 71 0.43 0.19 12.55
N SER A 72 0.85 -0.28 11.38
CA SER A 72 1.63 0.48 10.40
C SER A 72 0.92 1.76 9.96
N THR A 73 1.61 2.90 10.10
CA THR A 73 1.12 4.21 9.65
C THR A 73 0.81 4.20 8.16
N VAL A 74 1.67 3.56 7.36
CA VAL A 74 1.51 3.53 5.90
C VAL A 74 0.30 2.70 5.49
N PHE A 75 0.04 1.58 6.17
CA PHE A 75 -1.18 0.79 5.89
C PHE A 75 -2.44 1.62 6.15
N LYS A 76 -2.47 2.41 7.22
CA LYS A 76 -3.58 3.34 7.50
C LYS A 76 -3.72 4.41 6.41
N MET A 77 -2.62 4.91 5.86
CA MET A 77 -2.65 5.84 4.72
C MET A 77 -3.23 5.18 3.46
N VAL A 78 -2.82 3.94 3.16
CA VAL A 78 -3.35 3.18 2.01
C VAL A 78 -4.84 2.94 2.17
N LYS A 79 -5.27 2.51 3.36
CA LYS A 79 -6.70 2.29 3.66
C LYS A 79 -7.51 3.57 3.47
N LYS A 80 -7.02 4.68 4.04
CA LYS A 80 -7.64 6.00 3.87
C LYS A 80 -7.72 6.41 2.39
N PHE A 81 -6.67 6.16 1.60
CA PHE A 81 -6.66 6.44 0.17
C PHE A 81 -7.74 5.65 -0.59
N ILE A 82 -8.00 4.40 -0.20
CA ILE A 82 -9.06 3.56 -0.79
C ILE A 82 -10.43 4.08 -0.36
N ASP A 83 -10.64 4.32 0.94
CA ASP A 83 -11.89 4.85 1.48
C ASP A 83 -12.27 6.19 0.83
N GLU A 84 -11.30 7.07 0.59
CA GLU A 84 -11.51 8.36 -0.10
C GLU A 84 -11.83 8.21 -1.60
N ARG A 85 -11.44 7.10 -2.23
CA ARG A 85 -11.80 6.80 -3.63
C ARG A 85 -13.19 6.19 -3.78
N GLU A 86 -13.67 5.45 -2.78
CA GLU A 86 -15.03 4.89 -2.77
C GLU A 86 -16.10 5.96 -2.54
N ILE A 87 -15.73 7.18 -2.15
CA ILE A 87 -16.63 8.34 -2.14
C ILE A 87 -16.64 8.95 -3.55
N PRO A 88 -17.67 8.71 -4.39
CA PRO A 88 -17.86 9.57 -5.55
C PRO A 88 -18.05 10.99 -5.02
N LYS A 89 -17.10 11.89 -5.32
CA LYS A 89 -17.32 13.32 -5.19
C LYS A 89 -18.50 13.67 -6.09
N LYS A 90 -19.67 13.79 -5.47
CA LYS A 90 -20.93 14.17 -6.09
C LYS A 90 -20.87 15.64 -6.51
#